data_AF-A0A1Q2L3Z5-F1
#
_entry.id   AF-A0A1Q2L3Z5-F1
#
_cell.length_a   1.000
_cell.length_b   1.000
_cell.length_c   1.000
_cell.angle_alpha   90.00
_cell.angle_beta   90.00
_cell.angle_gamma   90.00
#
_symmetry.space_group_name_H-M   'P 1'
#
loop_
_entity.id
_entity.type
_entity.pdbx_description
1 polymer ?
#
loop_
_entity_poly.entity_id
_entity_poly.type
_entity_poly.pdbx_seq_one_letter_code
_entity_poly.pdbx_strand_id
1 'polypeptide(L)'
;MKKVSFLYLFFVLVWAGIVIRLQWSALEVINGAFMVGLITAIIAASIKIMQSGFLELFLDGFQRLGQAVTGRSNAMERADEQLKQDASLQEFKRSMGDWLFHTVVACSIVSFALSIAGLWMYY
;
A
#
# COMPACT_ATOMS: atom_id res chain seq x y z
N MET A 1 -2.46 17.92 -8.41
CA MET A 1 -2.49 18.53 -7.06
C MET A 1 -3.87 18.45 -6.39
N LYS A 2 -4.97 18.90 -7.02
CA LYS A 2 -6.31 18.88 -6.40
C LYS A 2 -6.77 17.49 -5.89
N LYS A 3 -6.56 16.43 -6.68
CA LYS A 3 -6.95 15.05 -6.33
C LYS A 3 -6.23 14.51 -5.08
N VAL A 4 -4.94 14.83 -4.94
CA VAL A 4 -4.12 14.40 -3.82
C VAL A 4 -4.55 15.10 -2.53
N SER A 5 -4.78 16.42 -2.58
CA SER A 5 -5.30 17.17 -1.44
C SER A 5 -6.68 16.68 -0.97
N PHE A 6 -7.57 16.32 -1.90
CA PHE A 6 -8.88 15.74 -1.56
C PHE A 6 -8.76 14.42 -0.80
N LEU A 7 -7.79 13.59 -1.14
CA LEU A 7 -7.56 12.29 -0.50
C LEU A 7 -7.08 12.44 0.95
N TYR A 8 -6.19 13.40 1.23
CA TYR A 8 -5.82 13.74 2.61
C TYR A 8 -7.03 14.23 3.42
N LEU A 9 -7.84 15.11 2.84
CA LEU A 9 -9.04 15.64 3.48
C LEU A 9 -10.05 14.53 3.81
N PHE A 10 -10.21 13.57 2.90
CA PHE A 10 -11.05 12.39 3.13
C PHE A 10 -10.59 11.60 4.36
N PHE A 11 -9.29 11.30 4.50
CA PHE A 11 -8.79 10.56 5.66
C PHE A 11 -8.93 11.33 6.97
N VAL A 12 -8.77 12.66 6.94
CA VAL A 12 -9.04 13.51 8.11
C VAL A 12 -10.51 13.42 8.53
N LEU A 13 -11.45 13.47 7.56
CA LEU A 13 -12.87 13.33 7.85
C LEU A 13 -13.23 11.93 8.39
N VAL A 14 -12.60 10.88 7.88
CA VAL A 14 -12.76 9.52 8.40
C VAL A 14 -12.32 9.45 9.86
N TRP A 15 -11.16 10.00 10.19
CA TRP A 15 -10.68 10.07 11.58
C TRP A 15 -11.62 10.88 12.48
N ALA A 16 -12.10 12.04 12.02
CA ALA A 16 -13.07 12.83 12.77
C ALA A 16 -14.36 12.05 13.05
N GLY A 17 -14.86 11.30 12.07
CA GLY A 17 -16.02 10.43 12.22
C GLY A 17 -15.80 9.30 13.25
N ILE A 18 -14.61 8.68 13.27
CA ILE A 18 -14.25 7.65 14.24
C ILE A 18 -14.23 8.24 15.66
N VAL A 19 -13.56 9.38 15.86
CA VAL A 19 -13.44 10.05 17.17
C VAL A 19 -14.82 10.41 17.72
N ILE A 20 -15.69 10.99 16.90
CA ILE A 20 -17.05 11.38 17.32
C ILE A 20 -17.87 10.15 17.73
N ARG A 21 -17.73 9.04 16.99
CA ARG A 21 -18.59 7.85 17.17
C ARG A 21 -18.13 6.96 18.32
N LEU A 22 -16.83 6.83 18.54
CA LEU A 22 -16.29 5.87 19.52
C LEU A 22 -16.09 6.46 20.93
N GLN A 23 -16.29 7.76 21.12
CA GLN A 23 -16.17 8.44 22.43
C GLN A 23 -14.84 8.11 23.15
N TRP A 24 -13.79 7.88 22.36
CA TRP A 24 -12.47 7.53 22.88
C TRP A 24 -11.84 8.69 23.64
N SER A 25 -11.06 8.34 24.66
CA SER A 25 -10.19 9.29 25.35
C SER A 25 -9.11 9.81 24.39
N ALA A 26 -8.58 11.01 24.68
CA ALA A 26 -7.52 11.61 23.86
C ALA A 26 -6.33 10.66 23.67
N LEU A 27 -5.96 9.92 24.71
CA LEU A 27 -4.83 8.99 24.71
C LEU A 27 -5.10 7.75 23.83
N GLU A 28 -6.33 7.23 23.84
CA GLU A 28 -6.74 6.14 22.94
C GLU A 28 -6.74 6.57 21.47
N VAL A 29 -7.20 7.79 21.18
CA VAL A 29 -7.16 8.35 19.81
C VAL A 29 -5.72 8.48 19.33
N ILE A 30 -4.82 9.01 20.16
CA ILE A 30 -3.39 9.18 19.83
C ILE A 30 -2.74 7.83 19.53
N ASN A 31 -2.94 6.84 20.40
CA ASN A 31 -2.34 5.52 20.25
C ASN A 31 -2.95 4.75 19.06
N GLY A 32 -4.26 4.83 18.88
CA GLY A 32 -4.96 4.24 17.73
C GLY A 32 -4.47 4.84 16.41
N ALA A 33 -4.34 6.17 16.34
CA ALA A 33 -3.83 6.86 15.16
C ALA A 33 -2.37 6.48 14.86
N PHE A 34 -1.53 6.38 15.90
CA PHE A 34 -0.15 5.92 15.74
C PHE A 34 -0.07 4.50 15.19
N MET A 35 -0.87 3.58 15.75
CA MET A 35 -0.91 2.18 15.33
C MET A 35 -1.38 2.04 13.88
N VAL A 36 -2.46 2.74 13.49
CA VAL A 36 -2.94 2.77 12.10
C VAL A 36 -1.86 3.35 11.17
N GLY A 37 -1.19 4.42 11.59
CA GLY A 37 -0.07 5.01 10.87
C GLY A 37 1.06 4.02 10.60
N LEU A 38 1.45 3.23 11.60
CA LEU A 38 2.48 2.19 11.50
C LEU A 38 2.06 1.06 10.57
N ILE A 39 0.86 0.50 10.76
CA ILE A 39 0.37 -0.62 9.93
C ILE A 39 0.33 -0.20 8.46
N THR A 40 -0.22 0.98 8.18
CA THR A 40 -0.28 1.51 6.81
C THR A 40 1.09 1.84 6.25
N ALA A 41 2.04 2.34 7.05
CA ALA A 41 3.43 2.53 6.60
C ALA A 41 4.10 1.21 6.19
N ILE A 42 3.90 0.13 6.96
CA ILE A 42 4.42 -1.21 6.63
C ILE A 42 3.81 -1.73 5.33
N ILE A 43 2.50 -1.54 5.13
CA ILE A 43 1.82 -1.92 3.89
C ILE A 43 2.37 -1.10 2.71
N ALA A 44 2.55 0.22 2.86
CA ALA A 44 3.13 1.07 1.83
C ALA A 44 4.55 0.64 1.46
N ALA A 45 5.39 0.33 2.45
CA ALA A 45 6.74 -0.19 2.22
C ALA A 45 6.70 -1.53 1.47
N SER A 46 5.81 -2.44 1.86
CA SER A 46 5.60 -3.72 1.17
C SER A 46 5.19 -3.53 -0.29
N ILE A 47 4.24 -2.63 -0.57
CA ILE A 47 3.84 -2.28 -1.94
C ILE A 47 5.03 -1.74 -2.73
N LYS A 48 5.85 -0.87 -2.11
CA LYS A 48 7.03 -0.31 -2.79
C LYS A 48 8.07 -1.37 -3.13
N ILE A 49 8.27 -2.36 -2.25
CA ILE A 49 9.14 -3.53 -2.48
C ILE A 49 8.59 -4.40 -3.62
N MET A 50 7.27 -4.57 -3.70
CA MET A 50 6.65 -5.27 -4.83
C MET A 50 6.85 -4.52 -6.15
N GLN A 51 6.66 -3.20 -6.14
CA GLN A 51 6.82 -2.34 -7.32
C GLN A 51 8.27 -2.23 -7.81
N SER A 52 9.26 -2.38 -6.92
CA SER A 52 10.67 -2.27 -7.28
C SER A 52 11.19 -3.46 -8.10
N GLY A 53 10.38 -4.52 -8.25
CA GLY A 53 10.82 -5.76 -8.91
C GLY A 53 11.74 -6.62 -8.05
N PHE A 54 11.98 -6.25 -6.78
CA PHE A 54 12.81 -7.05 -5.86
C PHE A 54 12.28 -8.47 -5.71
N LEU A 55 10.96 -8.63 -5.55
CA LEU A 55 10.33 -9.94 -5.47
C LEU A 55 10.38 -10.70 -6.79
N GLU A 56 10.36 -10.02 -7.94
CA GLU A 56 10.51 -10.69 -9.23
C GLU A 56 11.91 -11.30 -9.37
N LEU A 57 12.96 -10.61 -8.92
CA LEU A 57 14.32 -11.15 -8.90
C LEU A 57 14.43 -12.40 -8.01
N PHE A 58 13.80 -12.35 -6.82
CA PHE A 58 13.77 -13.48 -5.89
C PHE A 58 13.00 -14.67 -6.49
N LEU A 59 11.78 -14.42 -6.98
CA LEU A 59 10.89 -15.44 -7.53
C LEU A 59 11.41 -16.03 -8.85
N ASP A 60 12.12 -15.27 -9.69
CA ASP A 60 12.77 -15.78 -10.90
C ASP A 60 13.84 -16.82 -10.54
N GLY A 61 14.61 -16.58 -9.46
CA GLY A 61 15.53 -17.57 -8.90
C GLY A 61 14.84 -18.88 -8.49
N PHE A 62 13.70 -18.79 -7.80
CA PHE A 62 12.89 -19.97 -7.44
C PHE A 62 12.26 -20.64 -8.66
N GLN A 63 11.81 -19.88 -9.65
CA GLN A 63 11.26 -20.43 -10.89
C GLN A 63 12.32 -21.23 -11.65
N ARG A 64 13.56 -20.74 -11.74
CA ARG A 64 14.66 -21.48 -12.39
C ARG A 64 14.99 -22.78 -11.65
N LEU A 65 14.98 -22.77 -10.32
CA LEU A 65 15.13 -23.97 -9.49
C LEU A 65 13.95 -24.95 -9.66
N GLY A 66 12.73 -24.44 -9.71
CA GLY A 66 11.52 -25.24 -9.91
C GLY A 66 11.47 -25.86 -11.30
N GLN A 67 11.86 -25.13 -12.35
CA GLN A 67 11.93 -25.63 -13.73
C GLN A 67 12.97 -26.74 -13.91
N ALA A 68 14.01 -26.77 -13.07
CA ALA A 68 14.94 -27.88 -13.03
C ALA A 68 14.29 -29.19 -12.51
N VAL A 69 13.20 -29.09 -11.75
CA VAL A 69 12.47 -30.22 -11.16
C VAL A 69 11.20 -30.56 -11.96
N THR A 70 10.48 -29.56 -12.48
CA THR A 70 9.27 -29.70 -13.28
C THR A 70 9.43 -29.00 -14.63
N GLY A 71 9.38 -29.77 -15.72
CA GLY A 71 9.51 -29.21 -17.07
C GLY A 71 8.40 -28.19 -17.38
N ARG A 72 8.79 -27.01 -17.90
CA ARG A 72 7.86 -25.96 -18.31
C ARG A 72 7.17 -26.38 -19.63
N SER A 73 5.85 -26.18 -19.73
CA SER A 73 5.13 -26.48 -20.97
C SER A 73 5.18 -25.30 -21.96
N ASN A 74 5.29 -25.61 -23.25
CA ASN A 74 5.27 -24.60 -24.32
C ASN A 74 3.99 -23.76 -24.35
N ALA A 75 2.88 -24.30 -23.86
CA ALA A 75 1.62 -23.57 -23.76
C ALA A 75 1.66 -22.50 -22.66
N MET A 76 2.31 -22.82 -21.53
CA MET A 76 2.48 -21.89 -20.41
C MET A 76 3.44 -20.76 -20.75
N GLU A 77 4.50 -21.04 -21.51
CA GLU A 77 5.45 -20.03 -21.97
C GLU A 77 4.81 -19.03 -22.94
N ARG A 78 4.05 -19.52 -23.92
CA ARG A 78 3.31 -18.65 -24.86
C ARG A 78 2.26 -17.78 -24.16
N ALA A 79 1.58 -18.32 -23.14
CA ALA A 79 0.60 -17.55 -22.37
C ALA A 79 1.29 -16.42 -21.58
N ASP A 80 2.43 -16.69 -20.95
CA ASP A 80 3.23 -15.68 -20.25
C ASP A 80 3.74 -14.59 -21.21
N GLU A 81 4.20 -14.97 -22.41
CA GLU A 81 4.63 -14.01 -23.43
C GLU A 81 3.49 -13.09 -23.89
N GLN A 82 2.30 -13.65 -24.12
CA GLN A 82 1.11 -12.88 -24.48
C GLN A 82 0.72 -11.89 -23.38
N LEU A 83 0.75 -12.32 -22.11
CA LEU A 83 0.45 -11.46 -20.96
C LEU A 83 1.50 -10.36 -20.76
N LYS A 84 2.76 -10.61 -21.10
CA LYS A 84 3.83 -9.59 -21.06
C LYS A 84 3.69 -8.56 -22.17
N GLN A 85 3.17 -8.94 -23.32
CA GLN A 85 2.99 -8.07 -24.48
C GLN A 85 1.71 -7.23 -24.42
N ASP A 86 0.77 -7.57 -23.54
CA ASP A 86 -0.45 -6.78 -23.32
C ASP A 86 -0.13 -5.48 -22.56
N ALA A 87 0.05 -4.41 -23.33
CA ALA A 87 0.32 -3.08 -22.79
C ALA A 87 -0.79 -2.57 -21.86
N SER A 88 -2.06 -2.93 -22.12
CA SER A 88 -3.20 -2.47 -21.33
C SER A 88 -3.20 -3.08 -19.93
N LEU A 89 -2.85 -4.37 -19.82
CA LEU A 89 -2.71 -5.06 -18.54
C LEU A 89 -1.53 -4.52 -17.73
N GLN A 90 -0.40 -4.25 -18.38
CA GLN A 90 0.77 -3.67 -17.72
C GLN A 90 0.50 -2.26 -17.20
N GLU A 91 -0.17 -1.42 -18.00
CA GLU A 91 -0.58 -0.07 -17.59
C GLU A 91 -1.58 -0.10 -16.44
N PHE A 92 -2.58 -1.00 -16.49
CA PHE A 92 -3.54 -1.19 -15.42
C PHE A 92 -2.86 -1.61 -14.11
N LYS A 93 -1.94 -2.59 -14.16
CA LYS A 93 -1.19 -3.06 -12.97
C LYS A 93 -0.37 -1.94 -12.35
N ARG A 94 0.32 -1.14 -13.16
CA ARG A 94 1.11 0.02 -12.68
C ARG A 94 0.21 1.09 -12.08
N SER A 95 -0.82 1.51 -12.82
CA SER A 95 -1.75 2.55 -12.39
C SER A 95 -2.46 2.18 -11.08
N MET A 96 -2.92 0.94 -10.96
CA MET A 96 -3.55 0.46 -9.72
C MET A 96 -2.55 0.36 -8.57
N GLY A 97 -1.32 -0.10 -8.84
CA GLY A 97 -0.25 -0.14 -7.84
C GLY A 97 0.09 1.25 -7.29
N ASP A 98 0.23 2.24 -8.18
CA ASP A 98 0.54 3.62 -7.80
C ASP A 98 -0.61 4.26 -7.04
N TRP A 99 -1.85 4.03 -7.48
CA TRP A 99 -3.03 4.51 -6.78
C TRP A 99 -3.15 3.91 -5.37
N LEU A 100 -2.92 2.60 -5.21
CA LEU A 100 -2.89 1.94 -3.90
C LEU A 100 -1.78 2.50 -3.02
N PHE A 101 -0.55 2.62 -3.55
CA PHE A 101 0.58 3.17 -2.82
C PHE A 101 0.29 4.58 -2.31
N HIS A 102 -0.16 5.48 -3.17
CA HIS A 102 -0.49 6.85 -2.78
C HIS A 102 -1.61 6.92 -1.73
N THR A 103 -2.61 6.06 -1.84
CA THR A 103 -3.73 6.01 -0.88
C THR A 103 -3.27 5.55 0.50
N VAL A 104 -2.46 4.49 0.55
CA VAL A 104 -1.92 3.94 1.82
C VAL A 104 -0.94 4.92 2.47
N VAL A 105 -0.05 5.54 1.69
CA VAL A 105 0.89 6.55 2.19
C VAL A 105 0.15 7.74 2.78
N ALA A 106 -0.89 8.25 2.10
CA ALA A 106 -1.66 9.36 2.62
C ALA A 106 -2.37 9.01 3.94
N CYS A 107 -2.94 7.80 4.05
CA CYS A 107 -3.52 7.30 5.30
C CYS A 107 -2.49 7.28 6.44
N SER A 108 -1.27 6.81 6.15
CA SER A 108 -0.17 6.77 7.11
C SER A 108 0.23 8.17 7.59
N ILE A 109 0.43 9.10 6.66
CA ILE A 109 0.80 10.50 6.96
C ILE A 109 -0.27 11.18 7.81
N VAL A 110 -1.55 11.06 7.44
CA VAL A 110 -2.65 11.66 8.22
C VAL A 110 -2.69 11.09 9.63
N SER A 111 -2.55 9.77 9.77
CA SER A 111 -2.64 9.11 11.07
C SER A 111 -1.47 9.48 11.98
N PHE A 112 -0.25 9.57 11.44
CA PHE A 112 0.90 10.08 12.19
C PHE A 112 0.76 11.56 12.55
N ALA A 113 0.32 12.41 11.62
CA ALA A 113 0.11 13.82 11.88
C ALA A 113 -0.92 14.03 13.01
N LEU A 114 -2.00 13.25 13.01
CA LEU A 114 -3.03 13.31 14.05
C LEU A 114 -2.51 12.83 15.41
N SER A 115 -1.71 11.76 15.44
CA SER A 115 -1.07 11.27 16.66
C SER A 115 -0.09 12.31 17.24
N ILE A 116 0.77 12.89 16.41
CA ILE A 116 1.73 13.93 16.83
C ILE A 116 1.01 15.19 17.31
N ALA A 117 0.00 15.67 16.56
CA ALA A 117 -0.79 16.83 16.96
C ALA A 117 -1.56 16.55 18.28
N GLY A 118 -2.08 15.34 18.45
CA GLY A 118 -2.73 14.91 19.67
C GLY A 118 -1.76 14.87 20.86
N LEU A 119 -0.55 14.35 20.69
CA LEU A 119 0.49 14.37 21.73
C LEU A 119 0.84 15.80 22.14
N TRP A 120 0.97 16.71 21.18
CA TRP A 120 1.31 18.10 21.45
C TRP A 120 0.18 18.88 22.13
N MET A 121 -1.08 18.49 21.92
CA MET A 121 -2.21 19.07 22.66
C MET A 121 -2.41 18.44 24.05
N TYR A 122 -1.97 17.20 24.23
CA TYR A 122 -2.15 16.45 25.47
C TYR A 122 -1.11 16.81 26.55
N TYR A 123 0.12 17.13 26.14
CA TYR A 123 1.22 17.57 27.00
C TYR A 123 1.45 19.07 26.91
#